data_AF-X0SIZ0-F1
#
_entry.id   AF-X0SIZ0-F1
#
_cell.length_a   1.000
_cell.length_b   1.000
_cell.length_c   1.000
_cell.angle_alpha   90.00
_cell.angle_beta   90.00
_cell.angle_gamma   90.00
#
_symmetry.space_group_name_H-M   'P 1'
#
loop_
_entity.id
_entity.type
_entity.pdbx_description
1 polymer ?
#
loop_
_entity_poly.entity_id
_entity_poly.type
_entity_poly.pdbx_seq_one_letter_code
_entity_poly.pdbx_strand_id
1 'polypeptide(L)' 'MSKVIISDIQNNEISEIIKNVFEIFGVEDKVKDKKVLVKPNILGPFPPERGVTTDPRVISAIVQELK' A
#
# COMPACT_ATOMS: atom_id res chain seq x y z
N MET A 1 -3.36 20.04 6.38
CA MET A 1 -4.17 19.06 7.11
C MET A 1 -3.73 17.66 6.68
N SER A 2 -3.56 16.74 7.62
CA SER A 2 -3.33 15.33 7.33
C SER A 2 -4.60 14.69 6.78
N LYS A 3 -4.48 13.93 5.68
CA LYS A 3 -5.59 13.17 5.07
C LYS A 3 -5.42 11.69 5.45
N VAL A 4 -6.49 11.05 5.90
CA VAL A 4 -6.54 9.62 6.25
C VAL A 4 -7.61 8.97 5.41
N ILE A 5 -7.33 7.78 4.86
CA ILE A 5 -8.27 6.97 4.10
C ILE A 5 -8.45 5.64 4.82
N ILE A 6 -9.70 5.21 4.93
CA ILE A 6 -10.07 3.89 5.44
C ILE A 6 -10.91 3.21 4.35
N SER A 7 -10.52 2.01 3.94
CA SER A 7 -11.20 1.23 2.92
C SER A 7 -11.31 -0.22 3.38
N ASP A 8 -12.46 -0.86 3.17
CA ASP A 8 -12.66 -2.26 3.47
C ASP A 8 -12.31 -3.14 2.26
N ILE A 9 -11.77 -4.32 2.54
CA ILE A 9 -11.42 -5.33 1.54
C ILE A 9 -12.55 -6.34 1.29
N GLN A 10 -13.72 -6.16 1.90
CA GLN A 10 -14.85 -7.09 1.73
C GLN A 10 -15.62 -6.78 0.44
N ASN A 11 -15.70 -5.50 0.10
CA ASN A 11 -16.44 -5.01 -1.06
C ASN A 11 -15.54 -4.43 -2.16
N ASN A 12 -14.23 -4.36 -1.93
CA ASN A 12 -13.28 -3.74 -2.85
C ASN A 12 -12.02 -4.59 -3.00
N GLU A 13 -11.47 -4.59 -4.20
CA GLU A 13 -10.18 -5.23 -4.49
C GLU A 13 -9.01 -4.36 -3.99
N ILE A 14 -7.96 -4.99 -3.46
CA ILE A 14 -6.79 -4.29 -2.93
C ILE A 14 -6.13 -3.41 -4.01
N SER A 15 -6.10 -3.88 -5.26
CA SER A 15 -5.55 -3.10 -6.38
C SER A 15 -6.30 -1.79 -6.62
N GLU A 16 -7.63 -1.81 -6.55
CA GLU A 16 -8.47 -0.61 -6.72
C GLU A 16 -8.28 0.37 -5.56
N ILE A 17 -8.20 -0.15 -4.33
CA ILE A 17 -7.89 0.66 -3.15
C ILE A 17 -6.53 1.35 -3.31
N ILE A 18 -5.50 0.63 -3.72
CA ILE A 18 -4.15 1.20 -3.88
C ILE A 18 -4.10 2.25 -4.99
N LYS A 19 -4.75 1.99 -6.14
CA LYS A 19 -4.88 2.99 -7.21
C LYS A 19 -5.55 4.27 -6.72
N ASN A 20 -6.67 4.15 -6.00
CA ASN A 20 -7.37 5.31 -5.42
C ASN A 20 -6.49 6.08 -4.42
N VAL A 21 -5.69 5.38 -3.61
CA VAL A 21 -4.70 5.99 -2.72
C VAL A 21 -3.64 6.76 -3.52
N PHE A 22 -3.13 6.18 -4.61
CA PHE A 22 -2.13 6.84 -5.46
C PHE A 22 -2.67 8.13 -6.07
N GLU A 23 -3.90 8.11 -6.59
CA GLU A 23 -4.58 9.29 -7.13
C GLU A 23 -4.79 10.36 -6.05
N ILE A 24 -5.42 9.99 -4.93
CA ILE A 24 -5.77 10.93 -3.86
C ILE A 24 -4.54 11.63 -3.29
N PHE A 25 -3.43 10.92 -3.16
CA PHE A 25 -2.20 11.47 -2.62
C PHE A 25 -1.22 11.97 -3.69
N GLY A 26 -1.55 11.86 -4.98
CA GLY A 26 -0.66 12.23 -6.09
C GLY A 26 0.70 11.54 -5.99
N VAL A 27 0.69 10.22 -5.74
CA VAL A 27 1.93 9.47 -5.46
C VAL A 27 2.81 9.40 -6.71
N GLU A 28 2.23 9.13 -7.88
CA GLU A 28 2.96 9.01 -9.16
C GLU A 28 3.84 10.24 -9.43
N ASP A 29 3.26 11.44 -9.38
CA ASP A 29 3.99 12.71 -9.59
C ASP A 29 5.12 12.91 -8.57
N LYS A 30 4.94 12.45 -7.34
CA LYS A 30 5.93 12.61 -6.27
C LYS A 30 7.13 11.68 -6.43
N VAL A 31 6.94 10.53 -7.06
CA VAL A 31 7.97 9.49 -7.20
C VAL A 31 8.53 9.37 -8.61
N LYS A 32 7.99 10.15 -9.57
CA LYS A 32 8.48 10.22 -10.95
C LYS A 32 10.00 10.39 -11.01
N ASP A 33 10.63 9.60 -11.86
CA ASP A 33 12.08 9.58 -12.11
C ASP A 33 12.95 9.29 -10.87
N LYS A 34 12.37 8.73 -9.80
CA LYS A 34 13.09 8.33 -8.58
C LYS A 34 13.19 6.81 -8.49
N LYS A 35 14.29 6.36 -7.88
CA LYS A 35 14.39 4.97 -7.41
C LYS A 35 13.63 4.83 -6.09
N VAL A 36 12.53 4.10 -6.11
CA VAL A 36 11.64 3.90 -4.95
C VAL A 36 11.94 2.58 -4.26
N LEU A 37 12.04 2.60 -2.93
CA LEU A 37 12.06 1.39 -2.09
C LEU A 37 10.69 1.25 -1.41
N VAL A 38 9.98 0.17 -1.70
CA VAL A 38 8.76 -0.19 -0.97
C VAL A 38 9.17 -0.95 0.29
N LYS A 39 8.99 -0.32 1.46
CA LYS A 39 9.35 -0.91 2.75
C LYS A 39 8.08 -1.44 3.46
N PRO A 40 7.89 -2.77 3.55
CA PRO A 40 6.84 -3.33 4.40
C PRO A 40 7.17 -3.07 5.87
N ASN A 41 6.13 -2.96 6.71
CA ASN A 41 6.30 -2.90 8.15
C ASN A 41 6.25 -4.31 8.74
N ILE A 42 7.26 -4.62 9.56
CA ILE A 42 7.34 -5.83 10.38
C ILE A 42 7.58 -5.37 11.81
N LEU A 43 6.63 -5.64 12.71
CA LEU A 43 6.79 -5.33 14.14
C LEU A 43 7.68 -6.37 14.86
N GLY A 44 7.76 -7.59 14.33
CA GLY A 44 8.59 -8.68 14.86
C GLY A 44 8.33 -10.00 14.13
N PRO A 45 9.08 -11.07 14.44
CA PRO A 45 8.96 -12.38 13.80
C PRO A 45 7.76 -13.17 14.35
N PHE A 46 6.56 -12.75 14.00
CA PHE A 46 5.31 -13.34 14.49
C PHE A 46 4.61 -14.15 13.40
N PRO A 47 3.74 -15.10 13.78
CA PRO A 47 2.89 -15.82 12.83
C PRO A 47 1.98 -14.87 12.02
N PRO A 48 1.74 -15.13 10.73
CA PRO A 48 0.91 -14.29 9.85
C PRO A 48 -0.50 -14.01 10.39
N GLU A 49 -1.09 -14.96 11.11
CA GLU A 49 -2.45 -14.89 11.66
C GLU A 49 -2.62 -13.77 12.67
N ARG A 50 -1.52 -13.25 13.23
CA ARG A 50 -1.54 -12.11 14.15
C ARG A 50 -1.75 -10.77 13.45
N GLY A 51 -1.62 -10.69 12.13
CA GLY A 51 -1.79 -9.44 11.37
C GLY A 51 -0.77 -8.34 11.74
N VAL A 52 0.37 -8.73 12.32
CA VAL A 52 1.41 -7.81 12.82
C VAL A 52 2.47 -7.46 11.76
N THR A 53 2.41 -8.12 10.61
CA THR A 53 3.20 -7.83 9.42
C THR A 53 2.28 -7.31 8.33
N THR A 54 2.79 -6.42 7.47
CA THR A 54 2.03 -5.96 6.29
C THR A 54 1.59 -7.14 5.43
N ASP A 55 0.32 -7.14 4.99
CA ASP A 55 -0.21 -8.15 4.06
C ASP A 55 0.58 -8.11 2.74
N PRO A 56 1.15 -9.24 2.28
CA PRO A 56 1.91 -9.28 1.02
C PRO A 56 1.13 -8.81 -0.21
N ARG A 57 -0.20 -8.95 -0.22
CA ARG A 57 -1.06 -8.48 -1.33
C ARG A 57 -1.03 -6.96 -1.47
N VAL A 58 -0.94 -6.23 -0.36
CA VAL A 58 -0.77 -4.77 -0.35
C VAL A 58 0.56 -4.38 -0.97
N ILE A 59 1.63 -5.09 -0.62
CA ILE A 59 2.96 -4.84 -1.20
C ILE A 59 2.96 -5.13 -2.70
N SER A 60 2.35 -6.24 -3.12
CA SER A 60 2.23 -6.60 -4.54
C SER A 60 1.50 -5.52 -5.34
N ALA A 61 0.36 -5.03 -4.85
CA ALA A 61 -0.41 -3.98 -5.51
C ALA A 61 0.38 -2.67 -5.61
N ILE A 62 1.07 -2.25 -4.54
CA ILE A 62 1.92 -1.04 -4.57
C ILE A 62 3.06 -1.18 -5.58
N VAL A 63 3.73 -2.34 -5.63
CA VAL A 63 4.83 -2.57 -6.58
C VAL A 63 4.31 -2.61 -8.03
N GLN A 64 3.09 -3.08 -8.26
CA GLN A 64 2.46 -3.03 -9.58
C GLN A 64 2.11 -1.60 -9.99
N GLU A 65 1.56 -0.79 -9.08
CA GLU A 65 1.20 0.61 -9.35
C GLU A 65 2.42 1.53 -9.55
N LEU A 66 3.58 1.15 -9.00
CA LEU A 66 4.85 1.89 -9.17
C LEU A 66 5.62 1.54 -10.46
N LYS A 67 5.17 0.52 -11.22
CA LYS A 67 5.80 0.11 -12.48
C LYS A 67 5.27 0.91 -13.66
#